data_AF-A0A150VAI0-F1
#
_entry.id   AF-A0A150VAI0-F1
#
_cell.length_a   1.000
_cell.length_b   1.000
_cell.length_c   1.000
_cell.angle_alpha   90.00
_cell.angle_beta   90.00
_cell.angle_gamma   90.00
#
_symmetry.space_group_name_H-M   'P 1'
#
loop_
_entity.id
_entity.type
_entity.pdbx_description
1 polymer ?
#
loop_
_entity_poly.entity_id
_entity_poly.type
_entity_poly.pdbx_seq_one_letter_code
_entity_poly.pdbx_strand_id
1 'polypeptide(L)'
;MQRIDSRPAESSATSQDYTAPQPAQEQNQSPPASKQWNIPTGFASTGSQAHTQSFEEIYGVPENFLEIEVTDPQTHQPTSSPSSRYTTYLIRLSTNIPAFKLRRSEVRRRYSDFEVFRDLLERDATRVSIPPLPGKVYLNRFDDAVIEERRRGLERFLKIVVGHPLLQTGSRVLGAFVQDPNWDRNAW
;
A
#
# COMPACT_ATOMS: atom_id res chain seq x y z
N MET A 1 -52.36 19.50 -44.74
CA MET A 1 -53.75 19.67 -44.26
C MET A 1 -53.98 18.58 -43.20
N GLN A 2 -53.89 18.91 -41.90
CA GLN A 2 -54.98 19.28 -40.95
C GLN A 2 -55.92 18.10 -40.61
N ARG A 3 -55.83 17.58 -39.36
CA ARG A 3 -56.81 17.64 -38.22
C ARG A 3 -58.17 16.97 -38.56
N ILE A 4 -58.75 16.10 -37.72
CA ILE A 4 -59.55 16.41 -36.51
C ILE A 4 -59.87 15.11 -35.72
N ASP A 5 -59.96 15.25 -34.39
CA ASP A 5 -60.51 14.40 -33.31
C ASP A 5 -61.68 13.43 -33.59
N SER A 6 -61.85 12.43 -32.71
CA SER A 6 -63.08 12.23 -31.90
C SER A 6 -62.94 11.20 -30.76
N ARG A 7 -63.43 11.59 -29.58
CA ARG A 7 -63.65 10.84 -28.32
C ARG A 7 -65.13 10.39 -28.22
N PRO A 8 -65.48 9.36 -27.43
CA PRO A 8 -66.44 9.54 -26.32
C PRO A 8 -66.05 8.73 -25.05
N ALA A 9 -66.15 9.29 -23.83
CA ALA A 9 -67.24 9.24 -22.81
C ALA A 9 -67.35 7.88 -22.07
N GLU A 10 -66.94 7.80 -20.78
CA GLU A 10 -67.79 7.74 -19.54
C GLU A 10 -68.68 6.47 -19.46
N SER A 11 -68.95 5.76 -18.37
CA SER A 11 -68.73 5.78 -16.91
C SER A 11 -69.23 4.38 -16.43
N SER A 12 -68.72 3.75 -15.37
CA SER A 12 -69.44 3.57 -14.08
C SER A 12 -68.88 2.37 -13.29
N ALA A 13 -68.61 2.60 -12.00
CA ALA A 13 -68.77 1.75 -10.81
C ALA A 13 -68.58 0.21 -10.88
N THR A 14 -67.71 -0.34 -10.02
CA THR A 14 -68.08 -0.97 -8.72
C THR A 14 -66.88 -1.75 -8.14
N SER A 15 -66.59 -1.41 -6.88
CA SER A 15 -65.94 -2.15 -5.78
C SER A 15 -65.40 -3.56 -6.04
N GLN A 16 -64.14 -3.81 -5.68
CA GLN A 16 -63.80 -4.87 -4.72
C GLN A 16 -62.41 -4.70 -4.10
N ASP A 17 -62.44 -4.94 -2.80
CA ASP A 17 -61.45 -4.83 -1.75
C ASP A 17 -60.27 -5.80 -1.94
N TYR A 18 -59.05 -5.27 -1.96
CA TYR A 18 -57.84 -6.03 -1.61
C TYR A 18 -56.93 -5.13 -0.79
N THR A 19 -56.91 -5.43 0.50
CA THR A 19 -55.96 -4.96 1.50
C THR A 19 -54.53 -5.32 1.10
N ALA A 20 -53.68 -4.29 0.91
CA ALA A 20 -52.23 -4.42 0.91
C ALA A 20 -51.65 -3.42 1.94
N PRO A 21 -50.94 -3.90 2.98
CA PRO A 21 -50.42 -3.04 4.03
C PRO A 21 -49.27 -2.16 3.53
N GLN A 22 -49.33 -0.87 3.88
CA GLN A 22 -48.26 0.11 3.67
C GLN A 22 -47.01 -0.27 4.49
N PRO A 23 -45.79 -0.04 4.00
CA PRO A 23 -44.60 -0.04 4.84
C PRO A 23 -44.69 1.14 5.81
N ALA A 24 -44.63 0.83 7.11
CA ALA A 24 -44.53 1.80 8.18
C ALA A 24 -43.29 2.68 7.97
N GLN A 25 -43.49 3.99 8.11
CA GLN A 25 -42.42 4.96 8.29
C GLN A 25 -41.79 4.72 9.67
N GLU A 26 -40.68 4.00 9.72
CA GLU A 26 -39.88 3.87 10.94
C GLU A 26 -39.19 5.20 11.22
N GLN A 27 -39.59 5.83 12.32
CA GLN A 27 -39.02 7.05 12.83
C GLN A 27 -37.51 6.91 13.02
N ASN A 28 -36.81 7.95 12.59
CA ASN A 28 -35.39 8.20 12.83
C ASN A 28 -35.13 8.26 14.35
N GLN A 29 -34.89 7.10 14.98
CA GLN A 29 -34.41 7.00 16.35
C GLN A 29 -32.90 6.79 16.30
N SER A 30 -32.18 7.77 16.84
CA SER A 30 -30.74 7.73 17.09
C SER A 30 -30.34 6.41 17.77
N PRO A 31 -29.19 5.80 17.42
CA PRO A 31 -28.75 4.58 18.09
C PRO A 31 -28.55 4.86 19.58
N PRO A 32 -28.93 3.92 20.48
CA PRO A 32 -28.65 4.08 21.89
C PRO A 32 -27.13 4.12 22.08
N ALA A 33 -26.67 5.11 22.85
CA ALA A 33 -25.28 5.32 23.19
C ALA A 33 -24.58 4.00 23.49
N SER A 34 -23.53 3.71 22.73
CA SER A 34 -22.64 2.59 23.00
C SER A 34 -22.17 2.70 24.45
N LYS A 35 -22.50 1.70 25.26
CA LYS A 35 -21.91 1.55 26.59
C LYS A 35 -20.41 1.42 26.40
N GLN A 36 -19.71 2.51 26.64
CA GLN A 36 -18.27 2.58 26.67
C GLN A 36 -17.80 1.73 27.85
N TRP A 37 -17.38 0.50 27.56
CA TRP A 37 -16.66 -0.31 28.52
C TRP A 37 -15.33 0.37 28.77
N ASN A 38 -15.20 1.05 29.91
CA ASN A 38 -13.91 1.55 30.37
C ASN A 38 -13.01 0.35 30.66
N ILE A 39 -12.12 0.04 29.71
CA ILE A 39 -11.07 -0.96 29.88
C ILE A 39 -10.05 -0.37 30.87
N PRO A 40 -9.62 -1.11 31.92
CA PRO A 40 -8.59 -0.62 32.83
C PRO A 40 -7.31 -0.36 32.05
N THR A 41 -6.81 0.87 32.15
CA THR A 41 -5.58 1.31 31.50
C THR A 41 -4.39 0.69 32.24
N GLY A 42 -4.02 -0.51 31.84
CA GLY A 42 -2.78 -1.14 32.29
C GLY A 42 -1.60 -0.43 31.63
N PHE A 43 -0.86 0.33 32.44
CA PHE A 43 0.38 1.03 32.12
C PHE A 43 0.24 2.33 31.31
N ALA A 44 0.57 3.45 31.96
CA ALA A 44 0.60 4.77 31.38
C ALA A 44 1.70 4.88 30.29
N SER A 45 1.29 5.15 29.05
CA SER A 45 2.21 5.72 28.06
C SER A 45 2.15 7.24 28.17
N THR A 46 3.20 7.83 28.74
CA THR A 46 3.46 9.27 28.68
C THR A 46 3.83 9.64 27.24
N GLY A 47 2.85 9.99 26.42
CA GLY A 47 3.06 10.44 25.03
C GLY A 47 1.79 11.05 24.45
N SER A 48 1.91 12.25 23.87
CA SER A 48 0.83 13.17 23.50
C SER A 48 0.00 12.78 22.26
N GLN A 49 -0.12 11.49 21.92
CA GLN A 49 -1.11 11.03 20.92
C GLN A 49 -1.79 9.75 21.38
N ALA A 50 -3.12 9.81 21.53
CA ALA A 50 -3.97 8.67 21.81
C ALA A 50 -4.02 7.78 20.56
N HIS A 51 -3.03 6.90 20.40
CA HIS A 51 -3.09 5.81 19.45
C HIS A 51 -4.03 4.75 20.04
N THR A 52 -5.28 4.69 19.58
CA THR A 52 -6.19 3.59 19.93
C THR A 52 -5.67 2.32 19.27
N GLN A 53 -5.05 1.44 20.06
CA GLN A 53 -4.59 0.15 19.56
C GLN A 53 -5.77 -0.67 19.04
N SER A 54 -5.67 -1.15 17.80
CA SER A 54 -6.73 -1.96 17.19
C SER A 54 -6.86 -3.32 17.90
N PHE A 55 -8.02 -3.98 17.82
CA PHE A 55 -8.22 -5.31 18.42
C PHE A 55 -7.18 -6.33 17.93
N GLU A 56 -6.82 -6.25 16.65
CA GLU A 56 -5.77 -7.07 16.02
C GLU A 56 -4.38 -6.80 16.62
N GLU A 57 -4.14 -5.64 17.22
CA GLU A 57 -2.86 -5.24 17.81
C GLU A 57 -2.73 -5.72 19.27
N ILE A 58 -3.84 -5.78 20.02
CA ILE A 58 -3.88 -6.23 21.41
C ILE A 58 -3.82 -7.77 21.50
N TYR A 59 -4.48 -8.45 20.57
CA TYR A 59 -4.58 -9.92 20.55
C TYR A 59 -3.74 -10.56 19.43
N GLY A 60 -3.02 -9.77 18.63
CA GLY A 60 -2.10 -10.26 17.61
C GLY A 60 -0.87 -10.93 18.22
N VAL A 61 -0.22 -11.81 17.45
CA VAL A 61 1.02 -12.47 17.85
C VAL A 61 2.04 -11.38 18.23
N PRO A 62 2.65 -11.41 19.45
CA PRO A 62 3.54 -10.36 19.94
C PRO A 62 4.84 -10.13 19.13
N GLU A 63 5.02 -10.83 18.01
CA GLU A 63 6.27 -10.85 17.28
C GLU A 63 6.25 -9.82 16.14
N ASN A 64 7.25 -8.95 16.13
CA ASN A 64 7.47 -8.04 15.02
C ASN A 64 7.90 -8.87 13.80
N PHE A 65 7.14 -8.79 12.71
CA PHE A 65 7.48 -9.41 11.45
C PHE A 65 7.79 -8.36 10.38
N LEU A 66 8.69 -8.73 9.48
CA LEU A 66 9.05 -7.95 8.31
C LEU A 66 9.32 -8.94 7.19
N GLU A 67 8.42 -8.94 6.23
CA GLU A 67 8.53 -9.72 5.00
C GLU A 67 8.71 -8.75 3.85
N ILE A 68 9.79 -8.92 3.11
CA ILE A 68 10.06 -8.15 1.90
C ILE A 68 10.48 -9.07 0.78
N GLU A 69 9.83 -8.88 -0.37
CA GLU A 69 10.04 -9.67 -1.57
C GLU A 69 10.27 -8.75 -2.77
N VAL A 70 11.11 -9.19 -3.70
CA VAL A 70 11.32 -8.54 -5.00
C VAL A 70 10.89 -9.51 -6.07
N THR A 71 9.84 -9.18 -6.82
CA THR A 71 9.17 -10.08 -7.77
C THR A 71 8.81 -9.35 -9.07
N ASP A 72 8.13 -10.05 -9.98
CA ASP A 72 7.52 -9.49 -11.19
C ASP A 72 8.45 -8.55 -11.98
N PRO A 73 9.58 -9.05 -12.51
CA PRO A 73 10.44 -8.23 -13.35
C PRO A 73 9.70 -7.82 -14.63
N GLN A 74 9.63 -6.52 -14.91
CA GLN A 74 8.97 -5.98 -16.09
C GLN A 74 9.92 -5.10 -16.89
N THR A 75 10.07 -5.41 -18.17
CA THR A 75 10.89 -4.62 -19.09
C THR A 75 10.03 -3.63 -19.83
N HIS A 76 10.33 -2.35 -19.63
CA HIS A 76 9.65 -1.20 -20.22
C HIS A 76 10.48 -0.68 -21.40
N GLN A 77 9.79 -0.25 -22.46
CA GLN A 77 10.39 0.44 -23.59
C GLN A 77 9.58 1.72 -23.88
N PRO A 78 9.87 2.83 -23.17
CA PRO A 78 9.09 4.07 -23.26
C PRO A 78 9.17 4.76 -24.62
N THR A 79 10.27 4.58 -25.35
CA THR A 79 10.45 5.14 -26.69
C THR A 79 10.80 4.03 -27.68
N SER A 80 10.63 4.31 -28.98
CA SER A 80 11.07 3.40 -30.04
C SER A 80 12.58 3.14 -30.05
N SER A 81 13.38 3.94 -29.34
CA SER A 81 14.82 3.73 -29.21
C SER A 81 15.14 2.52 -28.33
N PRO A 82 15.98 1.57 -28.79
CA PRO A 82 16.46 0.45 -27.97
C PRO A 82 17.16 0.90 -26.67
N SER A 83 17.79 2.08 -26.66
CA SER A 83 18.49 2.61 -25.49
C SER A 83 17.57 3.00 -24.34
N SER A 84 16.31 3.29 -24.64
CA SER A 84 15.30 3.69 -23.65
C SER A 84 14.82 2.53 -22.77
N ARG A 85 15.13 1.29 -23.17
CA ARG A 85 14.64 0.10 -22.48
C ARG A 85 15.26 -0.06 -21.08
N TYR A 86 14.43 -0.33 -20.08
CA TYR A 86 14.84 -0.62 -18.70
C TYR A 86 13.93 -1.65 -18.04
N THR A 87 14.43 -2.34 -17.02
CA THR A 87 13.67 -3.33 -16.26
C THR A 87 13.38 -2.80 -14.85
N THR A 88 12.11 -2.87 -14.44
CA THR A 88 11.66 -2.60 -13.07
C THR A 88 11.30 -3.88 -12.36
N TYR A 89 11.36 -3.85 -11.04
CA TYR A 89 11.03 -4.96 -10.15
C TYR A 89 9.95 -4.47 -9.18
N LEU A 90 9.00 -5.35 -8.86
CA LEU A 90 7.99 -5.10 -7.84
C LEU A 90 8.57 -5.42 -6.47
N ILE A 91 8.60 -4.43 -5.59
CA ILE A 91 8.96 -4.60 -4.18
C ILE A 91 7.64 -4.72 -3.41
N ARG A 92 7.47 -5.83 -2.69
CA ARG A 92 6.35 -6.07 -1.79
C ARG A 92 6.85 -6.07 -0.36
N LEU A 93 6.29 -5.22 0.48
CA LEU A 93 6.60 -5.16 1.90
C LEU A 93 5.34 -5.48 2.71
N SER A 94 5.47 -6.35 3.70
CA SER A 94 4.45 -6.63 4.72
C SER A 94 5.13 -6.60 6.09
N THR A 95 4.70 -5.72 6.98
CA THR A 95 5.33 -5.56 8.30
C THR A 95 4.39 -4.96 9.33
N ASN A 96 4.55 -5.33 10.60
CA ASN A 96 3.92 -4.66 11.75
C ASN A 96 4.88 -3.70 12.48
N ILE A 97 6.12 -3.54 12.01
CA ILE A 97 7.13 -2.68 12.64
C ILE A 97 6.69 -1.20 12.54
N PRO A 98 6.70 -0.44 13.66
CA PRO A 98 6.18 0.94 13.70
C PRO A 98 7.07 1.97 12.97
N ALA A 99 8.30 1.60 12.60
CA ALA A 99 9.16 2.44 11.78
C ALA A 99 8.60 2.69 10.36
N PHE A 100 7.71 1.81 9.89
CA PHE A 100 7.06 1.91 8.58
C PHE A 100 5.65 2.47 8.72
N LYS A 101 5.28 3.41 7.83
CA LYS A 101 3.97 4.08 7.86
C LYS A 101 2.85 3.14 7.41
N LEU A 102 3.13 2.31 6.41
CA LEU A 102 2.17 1.35 5.86
C LEU A 102 2.49 -0.07 6.34
N ARG A 103 1.45 -0.83 6.69
CA ARG A 103 1.59 -2.27 7.02
C ARG A 103 1.90 -3.11 5.77
N ARG A 104 1.37 -2.71 4.62
CA ARG A 104 1.61 -3.32 3.32
C ARG A 104 1.90 -2.25 2.29
N SER A 105 2.90 -2.45 1.45
CA SER A 105 3.18 -1.58 0.31
C SER A 105 3.68 -2.37 -0.90
N GLU A 106 3.33 -1.88 -2.07
CA GLU A 106 3.81 -2.37 -3.35
C GLU A 106 4.36 -1.20 -4.15
N VAL A 107 5.65 -1.23 -4.48
CA VAL A 107 6.30 -0.17 -5.26
C VAL A 107 7.17 -0.77 -6.35
N ARG A 108 7.30 -0.07 -7.49
CA ARG A 108 8.19 -0.51 -8.57
C ARG A 108 9.45 0.33 -8.59
N ARG A 109 10.60 -0.34 -8.70
CA ARG A 109 11.93 0.29 -8.77
C ARG A 109 12.76 -0.33 -9.87
N ARG A 110 13.60 0.46 -10.54
CA ARG A 110 14.63 -0.05 -11.44
C ARG A 110 15.96 -0.15 -10.71
N TYR A 111 16.88 -0.96 -11.25
CA TYR A 111 18.20 -1.18 -10.66
C TYR A 111 18.97 0.12 -10.36
N SER A 112 18.93 1.11 -11.26
CA SER A 112 19.61 2.38 -11.02
C SER A 112 19.04 3.18 -9.85
N ASP A 113 17.79 2.95 -9.46
CA ASP A 113 17.21 3.59 -8.29
C ASP A 113 17.79 2.98 -7.02
N PHE A 114 18.09 1.68 -7.03
CA PHE A 114 18.82 1.01 -5.95
C PHE A 114 20.26 1.52 -5.81
N GLU A 115 20.94 1.81 -6.92
CA GLU A 115 22.28 2.43 -6.90
C GLU A 115 22.24 3.74 -6.09
N VAL A 116 21.32 4.65 -6.46
CA VAL A 116 21.18 5.92 -5.74
C VAL A 116 20.71 5.73 -4.30
N PHE A 117 19.78 4.82 -4.07
CA PHE A 117 19.28 4.50 -2.73
C PHE A 117 20.40 4.02 -1.80
N ARG A 118 21.29 3.14 -2.28
CA ARG A 118 22.46 2.68 -1.54
C ARG A 118 23.36 3.86 -1.18
N ASP A 119 23.67 4.73 -2.14
CA ASP A 119 24.54 5.88 -1.91
C ASP A 119 23.93 6.86 -0.89
N LEU A 120 22.60 7.05 -0.93
CA LEU A 120 21.88 7.86 0.06
C LEU A 120 21.93 7.22 1.45
N LEU A 121 21.75 5.90 1.55
CA LEU A 121 21.87 5.18 2.83
C LEU A 121 23.27 5.27 3.42
N GLU A 122 24.32 5.17 2.59
CA GLU A 122 25.71 5.29 3.05
C GLU A 122 26.01 6.69 3.60
N ARG A 123 25.39 7.73 3.03
CA ARG A 123 25.52 9.12 3.51
C ARG A 123 24.73 9.36 4.79
N ASP A 124 23.53 8.80 4.92
CA ASP A 124 22.64 9.01 6.06
C ASP A 124 23.09 8.19 7.29
N ALA A 125 23.60 6.97 7.06
CA ALA A 125 23.94 6.01 8.11
C ALA A 125 25.45 5.64 8.11
N THR A 126 26.32 6.62 8.34
CA THR A 126 27.79 6.48 8.33
C THR A 126 28.39 5.41 9.26
N ARG A 127 27.63 4.96 10.27
CA ARG A 127 28.05 3.94 11.24
C ARG A 127 27.62 2.52 10.86
N VAL A 128 26.87 2.35 9.78
CA VAL A 128 26.32 1.07 9.34
C VAL A 128 26.99 0.68 8.02
N SER A 129 27.47 -0.56 7.94
CA SER A 129 27.98 -1.11 6.68
C SER A 129 26.80 -1.50 5.80
N ILE A 130 26.66 -0.83 4.65
CA ILE A 130 25.59 -1.12 3.69
C ILE A 130 26.04 -2.27 2.78
N PRO A 131 25.23 -3.34 2.63
CA PRO A 131 25.61 -4.47 1.79
C PRO A 131 25.76 -4.06 0.31
N PRO A 132 26.60 -4.77 -0.46
CA PRO A 132 26.76 -4.50 -1.88
C PRO A 132 25.50 -4.87 -2.67
N LEU A 133 25.22 -4.12 -3.73
CA LEU A 133 24.21 -4.48 -4.73
C LEU A 133 24.72 -5.62 -5.63
N PRO A 134 23.82 -6.39 -6.27
CA PRO A 134 24.23 -7.35 -7.29
C PRO A 134 25.01 -6.64 -8.40
N GLY A 135 26.03 -7.32 -8.93
CA GLY A 135 26.98 -6.75 -9.88
C GLY A 135 26.33 -6.05 -11.08
N LYS A 136 26.94 -4.94 -11.52
CA LYS A 136 26.48 -4.20 -12.68
C LYS A 136 26.77 -5.00 -13.96
N VAL A 137 25.71 -5.47 -14.60
CA VAL A 137 25.79 -6.25 -15.85
C VAL A 137 25.62 -5.30 -17.03
N TYR A 138 26.66 -5.19 -17.85
CA TYR A 138 26.71 -4.30 -19.03
C TYR A 138 26.26 -5.01 -20.32
N LEU A 139 26.51 -6.32 -20.44
CA LEU A 139 26.18 -7.14 -21.61
C LEU A 139 24.96 -8.01 -21.30
N ASN A 140 24.06 -8.20 -22.27
CA ASN A 140 22.86 -9.04 -22.10
C ASN A 140 22.01 -8.67 -20.87
N ARG A 141 21.93 -7.38 -20.54
CA ARG A 141 21.21 -6.89 -19.34
C ARG A 141 19.70 -7.18 -19.29
N PHE A 142 19.15 -7.67 -20.41
CA PHE A 142 17.73 -8.03 -20.58
C PHE A 142 17.53 -9.54 -20.72
N ASP A 143 18.59 -10.33 -20.53
CA ASP A 143 18.50 -11.79 -20.50
C ASP A 143 17.83 -12.24 -19.20
N ASP A 144 16.98 -13.26 -19.29
CA ASP A 144 16.13 -13.68 -18.16
C ASP A 144 16.98 -14.19 -16.99
N ALA A 145 18.11 -14.86 -17.28
CA ALA A 145 19.06 -15.30 -16.26
C ALA A 145 19.66 -14.12 -15.48
N VAL A 146 20.02 -13.04 -16.18
CA VAL A 146 20.58 -11.82 -15.58
C VAL A 146 19.52 -11.09 -14.76
N ILE A 147 18.28 -11.02 -15.27
CA ILE A 147 17.15 -10.40 -14.59
C ILE A 147 16.85 -11.15 -13.28
N GLU A 148 16.82 -12.48 -13.30
CA GLU A 148 16.54 -13.29 -12.11
C GLU A 148 17.67 -13.24 -11.09
N GLU A 149 18.93 -13.32 -11.52
CA GLU A 149 20.09 -13.15 -10.64
C GLU A 149 20.05 -11.78 -9.95
N ARG A 150 19.77 -10.72 -10.72
CA ARG A 150 19.62 -9.37 -10.19
C ARG A 150 18.46 -9.29 -9.21
N ARG A 151 17.29 -9.85 -9.54
CA ARG A 151 16.11 -9.88 -8.65
C ARG A 151 16.46 -10.51 -7.30
N ARG A 152 17.13 -11.67 -7.28
CA ARG A 152 17.60 -12.35 -6.06
C ARG A 152 18.57 -11.48 -5.25
N GLY A 153 19.50 -10.83 -5.92
CA GLY A 153 20.46 -9.93 -5.28
C GLY A 153 19.80 -8.71 -4.66
N LEU A 154 18.85 -8.08 -5.36
CA LEU A 154 18.08 -6.94 -4.87
C LEU A 154 17.21 -7.33 -3.66
N GLU A 155 16.59 -8.52 -3.70
CA GLU A 155 15.81 -9.05 -2.59
C GLU A 155 16.69 -9.26 -1.35
N ARG A 156 17.86 -9.89 -1.51
CA ARG A 156 18.81 -10.11 -0.41
C ARG A 156 19.28 -8.77 0.19
N PHE A 157 19.63 -7.81 -0.67
CA PHE A 157 20.02 -6.47 -0.24
C PHE A 157 18.92 -5.81 0.61
N LEU A 158 17.67 -5.83 0.15
CA LEU A 158 16.55 -5.25 0.88
C LEU A 158 16.25 -5.96 2.20
N LYS A 159 16.30 -7.30 2.24
CA LYS A 159 16.10 -8.05 3.49
C LYS A 159 17.09 -7.63 4.58
N ILE A 160 18.35 -7.40 4.21
CA ILE A 160 19.39 -6.94 5.16
C ILE A 160 19.13 -5.49 5.58
N VAL A 161 18.92 -4.59 4.61
CA VAL A 161 18.81 -3.14 4.84
C VAL A 161 17.54 -2.78 5.62
N VAL A 162 16.39 -3.32 5.20
CA VAL A 162 15.09 -3.02 5.81
C VAL A 162 14.99 -3.69 7.19
N GLY A 163 15.65 -4.83 7.40
CA GLY A 163 15.70 -5.51 8.70
C GLY A 163 16.66 -4.89 9.72
N HIS A 164 17.48 -3.90 9.32
CA HIS A 164 18.50 -3.33 10.20
C HIS A 164 17.91 -2.24 11.13
N PRO A 165 17.88 -2.41 12.47
CA PRO A 165 17.19 -1.48 13.38
C PRO A 165 17.70 -0.04 13.28
N LEU A 166 19.01 0.17 13.14
CA LEU A 166 19.58 1.53 13.01
C LEU A 166 19.20 2.20 11.70
N LEU A 167 18.92 1.45 10.63
CA LEU A 167 18.47 2.03 9.37
C LEU A 167 16.96 2.34 9.43
N GLN A 168 16.18 1.50 10.11
CA GLN A 168 14.76 1.73 10.36
C GLN A 168 14.50 3.03 11.12
N THR A 169 15.27 3.32 12.17
CA THR A 169 15.09 4.53 12.98
C THR A 169 15.92 5.71 12.48
N GLY A 170 17.07 5.44 11.89
CA GLY A 170 18.06 6.45 11.52
C GLY A 170 17.91 7.00 10.12
N SER A 171 17.25 6.29 9.21
CA SER A 171 17.18 6.71 7.81
C SER A 171 15.79 7.09 7.34
N ARG A 172 15.66 8.32 6.85
CA ARG A 172 14.40 8.82 6.27
C ARG A 172 14.17 8.29 4.85
N VAL A 173 15.23 7.99 4.11
CA VAL A 173 15.13 7.50 2.73
C VAL A 173 14.64 6.04 2.69
N LEU A 174 14.92 5.24 3.72
CA LEU A 174 14.54 3.82 3.79
C LEU A 174 13.03 3.63 3.60
N GLY A 175 12.22 4.25 4.46
CA GLY A 175 10.77 4.14 4.42
C GLY A 175 10.18 4.69 3.12
N ALA A 176 10.71 5.81 2.61
CA ALA A 176 10.26 6.38 1.35
C ALA A 176 10.55 5.42 0.18
N PHE A 177 11.73 4.82 0.13
CA PHE A 177 12.12 3.95 -0.99
C PHE A 177 11.24 2.69 -1.10
N VAL A 178 10.83 2.07 0.01
CA VAL A 178 10.02 0.83 0.00
C VAL A 178 8.50 1.05 0.08
N GLN A 179 8.04 2.27 0.41
CA GLN A 179 6.61 2.55 0.59
C GLN A 179 6.02 3.59 -0.36
N ASP A 180 6.80 4.57 -0.83
CA ASP A 180 6.28 5.67 -1.65
C ASP A 180 6.31 5.33 -3.14
N PRO A 181 5.19 5.11 -3.84
CA PRO A 181 5.21 4.81 -5.27
C PRO A 181 5.91 5.90 -6.11
N ASN A 182 5.92 7.16 -5.64
CA ASN A 182 6.45 8.32 -6.35
C ASN A 182 7.85 8.75 -5.87
N TRP A 183 8.62 7.83 -5.27
CA TRP A 183 9.97 8.12 -4.82
C TRP A 183 10.82 8.74 -5.93
N ASP A 184 11.34 9.95 -5.67
CA ASP A 184 12.25 10.66 -6.56
C ASP A 184 13.65 10.73 -5.95
N ARG A 185 14.64 10.37 -6.77
CA ARG A 185 16.05 10.37 -6.38
C ARG A 185 16.60 11.78 -6.12
N ASN A 186 15.99 12.81 -6.71
CA ASN A 186 16.45 14.20 -6.59
C ASN A 186 15.89 14.91 -5.35
N ALA A 187 14.95 14.27 -4.65
CA ALA A 187 14.29 14.84 -3.47
C ALA A 187 15.08 14.60 -2.16
N TRP A 188 16.24 13.94 -2.22
CA TRP A 188 17.01 13.45 -1.07
C TRP A 188 18.50 13.80 -1.15
#